data_AF-A0A7W7VHE2-F1
#
_entry.id   AF-A0A7W7VHE2-F1
#
_cell.length_a   1.000
_cell.length_b   1.000
_cell.length_c   1.000
_cell.angle_alpha   90.00
_cell.angle_beta   90.00
_cell.angle_gamma   90.00
#
_symmetry.space_group_name_H-M   'P 1'
#
loop_
_entity.id
_entity.type
_entity.pdbx_description
1 polymer ?
#
loop_
_entity_poly.entity_id
_entity_poly.type
_entity_poly.pdbx_seq_one_letter_code
_entity_poly.pdbx_strand_id
1 'polypeptide(L)' 'MAEKSCSSCGNETLEPGWIVDARQGLENKWVRGAMERGIFGGPKQAFKDKWEIEAYRCTQCSKLELYALDPGY' A
#
# COMPACT_ATOMS: atom_id res chain seq x y z
N MET A 1 11.28 -14.79 -3.73
CA MET A 1 10.85 -13.67 -2.88
C MET A 1 11.95 -12.63 -2.95
N ALA A 2 11.66 -11.41 -3.41
CA ALA A 2 12.68 -10.38 -3.48
C ALA A 2 13.20 -10.08 -2.06
N GLU A 3 14.52 -10.02 -1.90
CA GLU A 3 15.16 -9.57 -0.68
C GLU A 3 14.78 -8.10 -0.47
N LYS A 4 14.05 -7.80 0.61
CA LYS A 4 13.53 -6.45 0.88
C LYS A 4 14.56 -5.69 1.71
N SER A 5 15.35 -4.83 1.07
CA SER A 5 16.21 -3.85 1.74
C SER A 5 15.61 -2.45 1.62
N CYS A 6 15.91 -1.59 2.59
CA CYS A 6 15.41 -0.21 2.57
C CYS A 6 16.00 0.53 1.36
N SER A 7 15.15 0.96 0.42
CA SER A 7 15.60 1.63 -0.80
C SER A 7 16.23 3.01 -0.58
N SER A 8 16.25 3.52 0.66
CA SER A 8 16.88 4.81 0.99
C SER A 8 18.22 4.69 1.69
N CYS A 9 18.45 3.67 2.51
CA CYS A 9 19.70 3.54 3.28
C CYS A 9 20.36 2.16 3.16
N GLY A 10 19.77 1.23 2.42
CA GLY A 10 20.28 -0.12 2.22
C GLY A 10 20.09 -1.09 3.39
N ASN A 11 19.53 -0.65 4.53
CA ASN A 11 19.35 -1.51 5.69
C ASN A 11 18.41 -2.70 5.38
N GLU A 12 18.82 -3.90 5.76
CA GLU A 12 18.09 -5.15 5.50
C GLU A 12 17.05 -5.46 6.59
N THR A 13 17.11 -4.77 7.74
CA THR A 13 16.12 -4.95 8.81
C THR A 13 14.92 -4.04 8.59
N LEU A 14 13.81 -4.65 8.17
CA LEU A 14 12.52 -4.00 7.98
C LEU A 14 11.47 -4.58 8.94
N GLU A 15 10.77 -3.71 9.63
CA GLU A 15 9.67 -4.05 10.55
C GLU A 15 8.34 -4.03 9.78
N PRO A 16 7.60 -5.16 9.70
CA PRO A 16 6.30 -5.19 9.04
C PRO A 16 5.24 -4.46 9.87
N GLY A 17 4.25 -3.87 9.20
CA GLY A 17 3.12 -3.21 9.83
C GLY A 17 1.93 -3.06 8.88
N TRP A 18 0.91 -2.33 9.33
CA TRP A 18 -0.30 -2.03 8.57
C TRP A 18 -0.71 -0.58 8.79
N ILE A 19 -1.39 0.00 7.79
CA ILE A 19 -1.92 1.37 7.88
C ILE A 19 -3.31 1.29 8.51
N VAL A 20 -3.59 2.19 9.45
CA VAL A 20 -4.94 2.41 9.98
C VAL A 20 -5.59 3.53 9.16
N ASP A 21 -6.74 3.27 8.54
CA ASP A 21 -7.60 4.36 8.03
C ASP A 21 -8.43 4.92 9.20
N ALA A 22 -8.51 6.25 9.31
CA ALA A 22 -9.33 6.94 10.30
C ALA A 22 -10.84 6.66 10.12
N ARG A 23 -11.25 6.19 8.93
CA ARG A 23 -12.59 5.66 8.67
C ARG A 23 -12.61 4.19 9.08
N GLN A 24 -13.03 3.95 10.32
CA GLN A 24 -13.08 2.62 10.92
C GLN A 24 -13.72 1.56 10.00
N GLY A 25 -13.07 0.40 9.88
CA GLY A 25 -13.65 -0.81 9.31
C GLY A 25 -13.37 -1.09 7.83
N LEU A 26 -12.52 -0.29 7.16
CA LEU A 26 -12.12 -0.55 5.77
C LEU A 26 -10.66 -1.00 5.67
N GLU A 27 -10.43 -2.06 4.91
CA GLU A 27 -9.08 -2.50 4.53
C GLU A 27 -8.42 -1.48 3.60
N ASN A 28 -7.16 -1.13 3.87
CA ASN A 28 -6.38 -0.28 2.97
C ASN A 28 -5.96 -1.08 1.74
N LYS A 29 -6.59 -0.78 0.58
CA LYS A 29 -6.25 -1.39 -0.71
C LYS A 29 -5.65 -0.35 -1.65
N TRP A 30 -4.66 -0.75 -2.43
CA TRP A 30 -4.17 0.05 -3.55
C TRP A 30 -5.10 -0.13 -4.74
N VAL A 31 -5.40 0.93 -5.48
CA VAL A 31 -6.35 0.91 -6.60
C VAL A 31 -5.63 1.38 -7.87
N ARG A 32 -5.73 0.62 -8.97
CA ARG A 32 -5.08 1.00 -10.23
C ARG A 32 -5.62 2.31 -10.79
N GLY A 33 -4.71 3.12 -11.31
CA GLY A 33 -5.06 4.29 -12.14
C GLY A 33 -5.51 5.51 -11.34
N ALA A 34 -5.80 6.60 -12.07
CA ALA A 34 -6.20 7.87 -11.47
C ALA A 34 -7.55 7.76 -10.75
N MET A 35 -7.75 8.50 -9.66
CA MET A 35 -9.05 8.56 -9.00
C MET A 35 -10.07 9.22 -9.94
N GLU A 36 -11.12 8.50 -10.30
CA GLU A 36 -12.24 9.02 -11.08
C GLU A 36 -13.39 9.37 -10.14
N ARG A 37 -14.08 10.49 -10.37
CA ARG A 37 -15.30 10.85 -9.66
C ARG A 37 -16.51 10.48 -10.51
N GLY A 38 -17.48 9.81 -9.91
CA GLY A 38 -18.77 9.55 -10.55
C GLY A 38 -19.65 10.81 -10.61
N ILE A 39 -20.78 10.69 -11.32
CA ILE A 39 -21.76 11.78 -11.51
C ILE A 39 -22.30 12.31 -10.16
N PHE A 40 -22.32 11.45 -9.12
CA PHE A 40 -22.71 11.79 -7.75
C PHE A 40 -21.53 12.19 -6.83
N GLY A 41 -20.36 12.50 -7.40
CA GLY A 41 -19.20 13.04 -6.65
C GLY A 41 -18.39 12.03 -5.84
N GLY A 42 -18.86 10.79 -5.68
CA GLY A 42 -18.11 9.69 -5.06
C GLY A 42 -17.04 9.09 -5.98
N PRO A 43 -16.00 8.42 -5.43
CA PRO A 43 -15.00 7.74 -6.25
C PRO A 43 -15.64 6.61 -7.07
N LYS A 44 -15.42 6.63 -8.38
CA LYS A 44 -15.83 5.57 -9.31
C LYS A 44 -14.85 4.41 -9.17
N GLN A 45 -15.16 3.48 -8.27
CA GLN A 45 -14.34 2.30 -7.97
C GLN A 45 -14.81 1.03 -8.69
N ALA A 46 -16.00 1.05 -9.29
CA ALA A 46 -16.48 -0.09 -10.06
C ALA A 46 -15.47 -0.38 -11.19
N PHE A 47 -14.98 -1.63 -11.26
CA PHE A 47 -14.06 -2.16 -12.27
C PHE A 47 -12.57 -1.80 -12.16
N LYS A 48 -12.08 -1.33 -11.01
CA LYS A 48 -10.63 -1.14 -10.81
C LYS A 48 -10.03 -2.32 -10.06
N ASP A 49 -8.89 -2.80 -10.56
CA ASP A 49 -8.05 -3.75 -9.84
C ASP A 49 -7.68 -3.18 -8.46
N LYS A 50 -7.85 -4.00 -7.42
CA LYS A 50 -7.54 -3.68 -6.04
C LYS A 50 -6.50 -4.66 -5.52
N TRP A 51 -5.46 -4.12 -4.89
CA TRP A 51 -4.35 -4.90 -4.35
C TRP A 51 -4.20 -4.68 -2.86
N GLU A 52 -3.76 -5.73 -2.17
CA GLU A 52 -3.41 -5.62 -0.76
C GLU A 52 -2.14 -4.79 -0.62
N ILE A 53 -2.08 -3.99 0.44
CA ILE A 53 -0.90 -3.18 0.76
C ILE A 53 -0.19 -3.82 1.93
N GLU A 54 1.08 -4.18 1.73
CA GLU A 54 2.01 -4.43 2.83
C GLU A 54 2.79 -3.16 3.15
N ALA A 55 3.01 -2.90 4.44
CA ALA A 55 3.82 -1.79 4.91
C ALA A 55 5.06 -2.28 5.67
N TYR A 56 6.20 -1.65 5.40
CA TYR A 56 7.47 -1.97 6.07
C TYR A 56 8.15 -0.69 6.52
N ARG A 57 8.52 -0.62 7.81
CA ARG A 57 9.30 0.48 8.38
C ARG A 57 10.76 0.06 8.53
N CYS A 58 11.68 0.85 8.00
CA CYS A 58 13.10 0.65 8.24
C CYS A 58 13.45 0.94 9.70
N THR A 59 14.12 0.01 10.38
CA THR A 59 14.52 0.18 11.78
C THR A 59 15.70 1.14 11.98
N GLN A 60 16.40 1.51 10.90
CA GLN A 60 17.53 2.45 10.93
C GLN A 60 17.10 3.89 10.60
N CYS A 61 16.49 4.12 9.44
CA CYS A 61 16.18 5.48 8.96
C CYS A 61 14.70 5.88 9.10
N SER A 62 13.85 4.99 9.64
CA SER A 62 12.40 5.21 9.79
C SER A 62 11.62 5.41 8.48
N LYS A 63 12.24 5.21 7.30
CA LYS A 63 11.51 5.22 6.03
C LYS A 63 10.40 4.16 6.04
N LEU A 64 9.21 4.56 5.61
CA LEU A 64 8.07 3.68 5.39
C LEU A 64 7.96 3.36 3.89
N GLU A 65 7.87 2.07 3.57
CA GLU A 65 7.71 1.56 2.22
C GLU A 65 6.39 0.79 2.12
N LEU A 66 5.64 1.02 1.04
CA LEU A 66 4.35 0.41 0.78
C LEU A 66 4.41 -0.39 -0.52
N TYR A 67 3.96 -1.64 -0.47
CA TYR A 67 3.99 -2.57 -1.60
C TYR A 67 2.58 -3.05 -1.89
N ALA A 68 2.14 -2.89 -3.14
CA ALA A 68 0.88 -3.44 -3.62
C ALA A 68 1.13 -4.88 -4.12
N LEU A 69 0.59 -5.87 -3.42
CA LEU A 69 0.74 -7.28 -3.81
C LEU A 69 -0.31 -7.65 -4.85
N ASP A 70 0.15 -8.06 -6.03
CA ASP A 70 -0.69 -8.68 -7.04
C ASP A 70 -0.97 -10.15 -6.69
N PRO A 71 -2.21 -10.55 -6.35
CA PRO A 71 -2.51 -11.95 -6.05
C PRO A 71 -2.36 -12.87 -7.27
N GLY A 72 -2.13 -12.31 -8.48
CA GLY A 72 -1.95 -13.06 -9.73
C GLY A 72 -0.50 -13.28 -10.18
N TYR A 73 0.53 -12.96 -9.38
CA TYR A 73 1.94 -13.09 -9.76
C TYR A 73 2.80 -13.89 -8.77
#